data_AF-A0A382HBM4-F1
#
_entry.id   AF-A0A382HBM4-F1
#
_cell.length_a   1.000
_cell.length_b   1.000
_cell.length_c   1.000
_cell.angle_alpha   90.00
_cell.angle_beta   90.00
_cell.angle_gamma   90.00
#
_symmetry.space_group_name_H-M   'P 1'
#
loop_
_entity.id
_entity.type
_entity.pdbx_description
1 polymer ?
#
loop_
_entity_poly.entity_id
_entity_poly.type
_entity_poly.pdbx_seq_one_letter_code
_entity_poly.pdbx_strand_id
1 'polypeptide(L)'
;MLDWEGLFKRYVWDDRTTPYLVPLSKLNRRQADNEILAYSLFVGVLFGIVAITALSDATPHGRSPGIGLYGFSVVCACILFGFAKSYPAALYLSATPLAGLVYLFIYGFDSHRPRIDTIIVAMIVLLLLWYS
;
A
#
# COMPACT_ATOMS: atom_id res chain seq x y z
N MET A 1 9.93 18.94 36.21
CA MET A 1 9.58 19.75 35.03
C MET A 1 9.00 18.80 34.00
N LEU A 2 7.83 19.07 33.44
CA LEU A 2 7.15 18.13 32.52
C LEU A 2 7.98 18.04 31.23
N ASP A 3 8.35 16.83 30.82
CA ASP A 3 9.12 16.59 29.60
C ASP A 3 8.19 16.64 28.38
N TRP A 4 8.01 17.87 27.88
CA TRP A 4 7.16 18.17 26.73
C TRP A 4 7.64 17.48 25.45
N GLU A 5 8.95 17.32 25.28
CA GLU A 5 9.53 16.70 24.10
C GLU A 5 9.26 15.20 24.09
N GLY A 6 9.43 14.53 25.24
CA GLY A 6 9.06 13.13 25.43
C GLY A 6 7.56 12.86 25.23
N LEU A 7 6.69 13.77 25.66
CA LEU A 7 5.24 13.65 25.47
C LEU A 7 4.83 13.86 24.01
N PHE A 8 5.39 14.86 23.34
CA PHE A 8 5.09 15.14 21.93
C PHE A 8 5.56 13.98 21.04
N LYS A 9 6.77 13.47 21.32
CA LYS A 9 7.33 12.32 20.61
C LYS A 9 6.46 11.09 20.84
N ARG A 10 6.02 10.81 22.07
CA ARG A 10 5.11 9.69 22.36
C ARG A 10 3.72 9.83 21.73
N TYR A 11 3.24 11.04 21.47
CA TYR A 11 1.94 11.27 20.83
C TYR A 11 1.98 11.18 19.30
N VAL A 12 3.07 11.63 18.68
CA VAL A 12 3.23 11.63 17.22
C VAL A 12 3.94 10.37 16.72
N TRP A 13 4.88 9.84 17.50
CA TRP A 13 5.80 8.76 17.13
C TRP A 13 6.19 7.93 18.36
N ASP A 14 5.30 7.05 18.81
CA ASP A 14 5.63 6.15 19.92
C ASP A 14 6.48 4.99 19.39
N ASP A 15 7.78 5.04 19.68
CA ASP A 15 8.73 3.98 19.32
C ASP A 15 8.29 2.58 19.80
N ARG A 16 7.39 2.49 20.79
CA ARG A 16 6.85 1.20 21.26
C ARG A 16 5.66 0.69 20.47
N THR A 17 4.83 1.57 19.90
CA THR A 17 3.57 1.18 19.23
C THR A 17 3.57 1.45 17.73
N THR A 18 4.38 2.39 17.24
CA THR A 18 4.46 2.82 15.84
C THR A 18 5.90 3.00 15.31
N PRO A 19 6.84 2.05 15.49
CA PRO A 19 8.20 2.20 14.97
C PRO A 19 8.26 1.85 13.48
N TYR A 20 7.61 2.64 12.63
CA TYR A 20 7.65 2.41 11.19
C TYR A 20 9.09 2.55 10.66
N LEU A 21 9.44 1.75 9.64
CA LEU A 21 10.74 1.78 8.95
C LEU A 21 11.93 1.28 9.80
N VAL A 22 11.67 0.48 10.84
CA VAL A 22 12.71 -0.18 11.62
C VAL A 22 13.05 -1.54 11.00
N PRO A 23 14.34 -1.94 10.94
CA PRO A 23 14.71 -3.25 10.42
C PRO A 23 14.02 -4.39 11.18
N LEU A 24 13.55 -5.41 10.46
CA LEU A 24 12.90 -6.62 11.00
C LEU A 24 13.65 -7.25 12.19
N SER A 25 14.98 -7.23 12.17
CA SER A 25 15.83 -7.79 13.23
C SER A 25 15.76 -7.05 14.56
N LYS A 26 15.24 -5.81 14.58
CA LYS A 26 15.13 -4.95 15.75
C LYS A 26 13.69 -4.78 16.24
N LEU A 27 12.72 -5.36 15.53
CA LEU A 27 11.30 -5.23 15.85
C LEU A 27 10.87 -6.24 16.91
N ASN A 28 10.07 -5.76 17.86
CA ASN A 28 9.33 -6.61 18.78
C ASN A 28 8.07 -7.16 18.08
N ARG A 29 7.57 -8.32 18.52
CA ARG A 29 6.43 -9.00 17.88
C ARG A 29 5.18 -8.12 17.76
N ARG A 30 4.89 -7.31 18.79
CA ARG A 30 3.77 -6.36 18.78
C ARG A 30 3.95 -5.24 17.76
N GLN A 31 5.19 -4.77 17.59
CA GLN A 31 5.50 -3.71 16.63
C GLN A 31 5.36 -4.23 15.20
N ALA A 32 5.87 -5.44 14.93
CA ALA A 32 5.69 -6.10 13.64
C ALA A 32 4.20 -6.33 13.30
N ASP A 33 3.39 -6.74 14.28
CA ASP A 33 1.95 -6.91 14.11
C ASP A 33 1.24 -5.59 13.74
N ASN A 34 1.63 -4.48 14.37
CA ASN A 34 1.09 -3.16 14.06
C ASN A 34 1.53 -2.66 12.67
N GLU A 35 2.77 -2.92 12.26
CA GLU A 35 3.24 -2.59 10.93
C GLU A 35 2.49 -3.37 9.85
N ILE A 36 2.27 -4.67 10.04
CA ILE A 36 1.48 -5.50 9.13
C ILE A 36 0.06 -4.93 8.99
N LEU A 37 -0.56 -4.52 10.10
CA LEU A 37 -1.89 -3.93 10.10
C LEU A 37 -1.90 -2.60 9.34
N ALA A 38 -0.95 -1.71 9.63
CA ALA A 38 -0.84 -0.42 8.95
C ALA A 38 -0.60 -0.58 7.44
N TYR A 39 0.30 -1.49 7.05
CA TYR A 39 0.56 -1.83 5.65
C TYR A 39 -0.69 -2.37 4.96
N SER A 40 -1.36 -3.35 5.58
CA SER A 40 -2.58 -3.96 5.03
C SER A 40 -3.71 -2.95 4.88
N LEU A 41 -3.85 -2.02 5.83
CA LEU A 41 -4.84 -0.96 5.77
C LEU A 41 -4.53 0.03 4.65
N PHE A 42 -3.27 0.49 4.54
CA PHE A 42 -2.85 1.41 3.50
C PHE A 42 -3.04 0.84 2.09
N VAL A 43 -2.51 -0.36 1.84
CA VAL A 43 -2.64 -1.05 0.55
C VAL A 43 -4.09 -1.39 0.25
N GLY A 44 -4.84 -1.86 1.25
CA GLY A 44 -6.26 -2.18 1.11
C GLY A 44 -7.12 -0.97 0.73
N VAL A 45 -6.89 0.19 1.35
CA VAL A 45 -7.61 1.42 0.98
C VAL A 45 -7.24 1.86 -0.43
N LEU A 46 -5.95 1.87 -0.78
CA LEU A 46 -5.48 2.28 -2.09
C LEU A 46 -6.09 1.41 -3.20
N PHE A 47 -5.98 0.08 -3.08
CA PHE A 47 -6.55 -0.84 -4.06
C PHE A 47 -8.08 -0.92 -4.01
N GLY A 48 -8.71 -0.62 -2.88
CA GLY A 48 -10.16 -0.46 -2.78
C GLY A 48 -10.66 0.71 -3.63
N ILE A 49 -9.97 1.86 -3.58
CA ILE A 49 -10.27 3.01 -4.45
C ILE A 49 -10.04 2.63 -5.91
N VAL A 50 -8.94 1.94 -6.24
CA VAL A 50 -8.67 1.45 -7.60
C VAL A 50 -9.78 0.51 -8.09
N ALA A 51 -10.25 -0.42 -7.25
CA ALA A 51 -11.30 -1.36 -7.63
C ALA A 51 -12.63 -0.66 -7.94
N ILE A 52 -13.03 0.30 -7.07
CA ILE A 52 -14.27 1.07 -7.25
C ILE A 52 -14.17 1.96 -8.50
N THR A 53 -13.04 2.65 -8.68
CA THR A 53 -12.83 3.54 -9.84
C THR A 53 -12.70 2.77 -11.16
N ALA A 54 -12.14 1.57 -11.16
CA ALA A 54 -12.09 0.72 -12.34
C ALA A 54 -13.47 0.19 -12.75
N LEU A 55 -14.40 0.04 -11.79
CA LEU A 55 -15.78 -0.37 -12.06
C LEU A 55 -16.71 0.79 -12.40
N SER A 56 -16.26 2.04 -12.17
CA SER A 56 -17.03 3.23 -12.52
C SER A 56 -16.66 3.75 -13.90
N ASP A 57 -17.62 4.40 -14.56
CA ASP A 57 -17.39 5.08 -15.84
C ASP A 57 -16.74 6.46 -15.66
N ALA A 58 -16.28 6.79 -14.44
CA ALA A 58 -15.73 8.10 -14.09
C ALA A 58 -14.26 8.26 -14.49
N THR A 59 -13.59 7.19 -14.94
CA THR A 59 -12.17 7.24 -15.32
C THR A 59 -12.00 7.47 -16.83
N PRO A 60 -10.93 8.16 -17.27
CA PRO A 60 -10.66 8.40 -18.69
C PRO A 60 -10.48 7.12 -19.52
N HIS A 61 -10.10 6.02 -18.86
CA HIS A 61 -9.90 4.71 -19.49
C HIS A 61 -11.19 3.88 -19.57
N GLY A 62 -12.32 4.43 -19.08
CA GLY A 62 -13.60 3.75 -18.99
C GLY A 62 -13.60 2.58 -18.01
N ARG A 63 -14.71 1.86 -17.97
CA ARG A 63 -14.89 0.71 -17.09
C ARG A 63 -14.01 -0.46 -17.49
N SER A 64 -13.21 -0.96 -16.55
CA SER A 64 -12.36 -2.14 -16.70
C SER A 64 -12.65 -3.17 -15.60
N PRO A 65 -13.53 -4.15 -15.85
CA PRO A 65 -13.88 -5.19 -14.87
C PRO A 65 -12.68 -6.01 -14.41
N GLY A 66 -11.69 -6.25 -15.29
CA GLY A 66 -10.48 -7.02 -14.95
C GLY A 66 -9.62 -6.33 -13.89
N ILE A 67 -9.41 -5.01 -14.03
CA ILE A 67 -8.67 -4.22 -13.04
C ILE A 67 -9.46 -4.14 -11.73
N GLY A 68 -10.80 -4.01 -11.82
CA GLY A 68 -11.69 -4.05 -10.67
C GLY A 68 -11.57 -5.35 -9.86
N LEU A 69 -11.63 -6.49 -10.54
CA LEU A 69 -11.48 -7.81 -9.91
C LEU A 69 -10.09 -8.01 -9.28
N TYR A 70 -9.03 -7.56 -9.96
CA TYR A 70 -7.68 -7.61 -9.42
C TYR A 70 -7.53 -6.73 -8.18
N GLY A 71 -8.04 -5.49 -8.21
CA GLY A 71 -8.03 -4.62 -7.04
C GLY A 71 -8.80 -5.23 -5.87
N PHE A 72 -9.96 -5.85 -6.13
CA PHE A 72 -10.72 -6.56 -5.12
C PHE A 72 -9.95 -7.76 -4.52
N SER A 73 -9.26 -8.56 -5.33
CA SER A 73 -8.46 -9.68 -4.80
C SER A 73 -7.29 -9.22 -3.94
N VAL A 74 -6.66 -8.08 -4.27
CA VAL A 74 -5.64 -7.43 -3.43
C VAL A 74 -6.23 -7.00 -2.08
N VAL A 75 -7.44 -6.42 -2.07
CA VAL A 75 -8.14 -6.06 -0.82
C VAL A 75 -8.42 -7.29 0.04
N CYS A 76 -8.91 -8.39 -0.56
CA CYS A 76 -9.11 -9.65 0.15
C CYS A 76 -7.80 -10.19 0.73
N ALA A 77 -6.70 -10.12 -0.03
CA ALA A 77 -5.38 -10.51 0.44
C ALA A 77 -4.89 -9.64 1.61
N CYS A 78 -5.16 -8.33 1.59
CA CYS A 78 -4.85 -7.43 2.71
C CYS A 78 -5.60 -7.83 3.98
N ILE A 79 -6.88 -8.18 3.88
CA ILE A 79 -7.67 -8.65 5.04
C ILE A 79 -7.09 -9.96 5.58
N LEU A 80 -6.81 -10.94 4.70
CA LEU A 80 -6.22 -12.21 5.10
C LEU A 80 -4.84 -12.03 5.74
N PHE A 81 -4.00 -11.14 5.19
CA PHE A 81 -2.69 -10.87 5.74
C PHE A 81 -2.76 -10.13 7.08
N GLY A 82 -3.63 -9.12 7.19
CA GLY A 82 -3.83 -8.34 8.43
C GLY A 82 -4.31 -9.18 9.61
N PHE A 83 -5.22 -10.14 9.39
CA PHE A 83 -5.78 -10.98 10.46
C PHE A 83 -5.05 -12.31 10.64
N ALA A 84 -4.87 -13.07 9.56
CA ALA A 84 -4.33 -14.42 9.60
C ALA A 84 -2.81 -14.47 9.42
N LYS A 85 -2.18 -13.36 9.01
CA LYS A 85 -0.72 -13.25 8.78
C LYS A 85 -0.20 -14.37 7.88
N SER A 86 -1.01 -14.74 6.89
CA SER A 86 -0.71 -15.87 6.02
C SER A 86 0.42 -15.52 5.05
N TYR A 87 1.44 -16.39 5.00
CA TYR A 87 2.55 -16.26 4.06
C TYR A 87 2.14 -16.13 2.58
N PRO A 88 1.18 -16.92 2.03
CA PRO A 88 0.79 -16.76 0.64
C PRO A 88 0.13 -15.40 0.36
N ALA A 89 -0.59 -14.81 1.32
CA ALA A 89 -1.13 -13.46 1.16
C ALA A 89 0.00 -12.42 1.14
N ALA A 90 1.02 -12.59 1.99
CA ALA A 90 2.21 -11.72 1.98
C ALA A 90 2.91 -11.73 0.61
N LEU A 91 3.15 -12.92 0.04
CA LEU A 91 3.77 -13.07 -1.29
C LEU A 91 2.93 -12.43 -2.40
N TYR A 92 1.61 -12.58 -2.34
CA TYR A 92 0.72 -11.96 -3.31
C TYR A 92 0.74 -10.43 -3.22
N LEU A 93 0.75 -9.90 -1.99
CA LEU A 93 0.83 -8.46 -1.75
C LEU A 93 2.19 -7.88 -2.18
N SER A 94 3.30 -8.60 -2.00
CA SER A 94 4.61 -8.11 -2.44
C SER A 94 4.77 -8.12 -3.96
N ALA A 95 4.07 -9.01 -4.68
CA ALA A 95 4.01 -9.01 -6.13
C ALA A 95 3.12 -7.89 -6.72
N THR A 96 2.26 -7.28 -5.90
CA THR A 96 1.28 -6.27 -6.33
C THR A 96 1.92 -4.99 -6.93
N PRO A 97 2.93 -4.36 -6.31
CA PRO A 97 3.61 -3.22 -6.93
C PRO A 97 4.30 -3.59 -8.26
N LEU A 98 4.80 -4.82 -8.39
CA LEU A 98 5.39 -5.30 -9.64
C LEU A 98 4.35 -5.38 -10.76
N ALA A 99 3.13 -5.86 -10.47
CA ALA A 99 2.02 -5.81 -11.40
C ALA A 99 1.66 -4.37 -11.80
N GLY A 100 1.70 -3.42 -10.85
CA GLY A 100 1.54 -1.99 -11.13
C GLY A 100 2.58 -1.43 -12.09
N LEU A 101 3.86 -1.80 -11.93
CA LEU A 101 4.94 -1.40 -12.85
C LEU A 101 4.73 -2.00 -14.25
N VAL A 102 4.36 -3.27 -14.34
CA VAL A 102 4.06 -3.93 -15.62
C VAL A 102 2.88 -3.23 -16.32
N TYR A 103 1.85 -2.86 -15.56
CA TYR A 103 0.72 -2.11 -16.11
C TYR A 103 1.15 -0.75 -16.69
N LEU A 104 1.95 0.01 -15.93
CA LEU A 104 2.51 1.28 -16.40
C LEU A 104 3.41 1.11 -17.63
N PHE A 105 4.16 0.02 -17.71
CA PHE A 105 5.03 -0.28 -18.84
C PHE A 105 4.26 -0.63 -20.11
N ILE A 106 3.18 -1.41 -20.01
CA ILE A 106 2.39 -1.89 -21.16
C ILE A 106 1.43 -0.82 -21.68
N TYR A 107 0.60 -0.26 -20.80
CA TYR A 107 -0.43 0.71 -21.19
C TYR A 107 0.13 2.12 -21.34
N GLY A 108 1.36 2.31 -20.85
CA GLY A 108 2.13 3.51 -21.09
C GLY A 108 1.52 4.76 -20.47
N PHE A 109 2.22 5.85 -20.74
CA PHE A 109 1.90 7.17 -20.25
C PHE A 109 1.01 7.85 -21.28
N ASP A 110 -0.30 7.61 -21.16
CA ASP A 110 -1.29 8.20 -22.07
C ASP A 110 -1.11 9.72 -22.15
N SER A 111 -1.14 10.26 -23.38
CA SER A 111 -0.82 11.65 -23.71
C SER A 111 -1.74 12.69 -23.01
N HIS A 112 -2.86 12.23 -22.46
CA HIS A 112 -3.81 13.04 -21.68
C HIS A 112 -3.45 13.22 -20.20
N ARG A 113 -2.51 12.45 -19.63
CA ARG A 113 -2.06 12.65 -18.25
C ARG A 113 -0.88 13.63 -18.21
N PRO A 114 -0.88 14.61 -17.29
CA PRO A 114 0.31 15.40 -17.04
C PRO A 114 1.47 14.45 -16.68
N ARG A 115 2.64 14.66 -17.29
CA ARG A 115 3.84 13.85 -17.04
C ARG A 115 4.22 13.80 -15.55
N ILE A 116 3.83 14.82 -14.79
CA ILE A 116 4.10 14.95 -13.35
C ILE A 116 3.32 13.89 -12.54
N ASP A 117 2.01 13.78 -12.71
CA ASP A 117 1.17 12.79 -12.01
C ASP A 117 1.68 11.36 -12.23
N THR A 118 2.18 11.14 -13.43
CA THR A 118 2.71 9.86 -13.88
C THR A 118 4.02 9.48 -13.16
N ILE A 119 4.94 10.44 -13.03
CA ILE A 119 6.18 10.26 -12.28
C ILE A 119 5.87 10.02 -10.80
N ILE A 120 4.88 10.72 -10.26
CA ILE A 120 4.44 10.53 -8.87
C ILE A 120 3.92 9.10 -8.66
N VAL A 121 3.04 8.60 -9.55
CA VAL A 121 2.52 7.23 -9.44
C VAL A 121 3.64 6.19 -9.57
N ALA A 122 4.55 6.35 -10.55
CA ALA A 122 5.68 5.45 -10.71
C ALA A 122 6.59 5.44 -9.47
N MET A 123 6.86 6.62 -8.90
CA MET A 123 7.64 6.75 -7.66
C MET A 123 6.93 6.07 -6.48
N ILE A 124 5.62 6.25 -6.32
CA ILE A 124 4.83 5.59 -5.27
C ILE A 124 4.91 4.06 -5.42
N VAL A 125 4.76 3.53 -6.64
CA VAL A 125 4.83 2.08 -6.89
C VAL A 125 6.23 1.53 -6.62
N LEU A 126 7.29 2.27 -6.97
CA LEU A 126 8.67 1.90 -6.66
C LEU A 126 8.96 1.92 -5.16
N LEU A 127 8.47 2.92 -4.44
CA LEU A 127 8.59 2.98 -2.98
C LEU A 127 7.83 1.84 -2.32
N LEU A 128 6.64 1.50 -2.83
CA LEU A 128 5.87 0.36 -2.34
C LEU A 128 6.61 -0.96 -2.60
N LEU A 129 7.20 -1.14 -3.79
CA LEU A 129 8.03 -2.30 -4.11
C LEU A 129 9.26 -2.42 -3.19
N TRP A 130 9.86 -1.29 -2.83
CA TRP A 130 11.01 -1.29 -1.93
C TRP A 130 10.64 -1.63 -0.49
N TYR A 131 9.41 -1.29 -0.08
CA TYR A 131 8.90 -1.56 1.25
C TYR A 131 8.32 -2.98 1.41
N SER A 132 7.74 -3.54 0.34
CA SER A 132 7.16 -4.89 0.28
C SER A 132 8.19 -6.02 0.35
#